data_AF-A0A958V2E0-F1
#
_entry.id   AF-A0A958V2E0-F1
#
_cell.length_a   1.000
_cell.length_b   1.000
_cell.length_c   1.000
_cell.angle_alpha   90.00
_cell.angle_beta   90.00
_cell.angle_gamma   90.00
#
_symmetry.space_group_name_H-M   'P 1'
#
loop_
_entity.id
_entity.type
_entity.pdbx_description
1 polymer ?
#
loop_
_entity_poly.entity_id
_entity_poly.type
_entity_poly.pdbx_seq_one_letter_code
_entity_poly.pdbx_strand_id
1 'polypeptide(L)'
;MAISNVQNEGSWIRVYDEKGKRISQMSSNRINVVGIASSFFVTEEGSWIRVYDENCKRISQMSSSNIRVINAAGNSFTTKEGSWLRVYDEKCKRISQRSA
;
A
#
# COMPACT_ATOMS: atom_id res chain seq x y z
N MET A 1 -13.31 -7.47 3.95
CA MET A 1 -13.66 -6.55 5.06
C MET A 1 -12.92 -5.25 4.80
N ALA A 2 -13.55 -4.07 4.98
CA ALA A 2 -12.88 -2.83 4.60
C ALA A 2 -11.77 -2.47 5.60
N ILE A 3 -10.61 -2.08 5.09
CA ILE A 3 -9.52 -1.53 5.89
C ILE A 3 -9.85 -0.08 6.20
N SER A 4 -9.87 0.27 7.49
CA SER A 4 -10.02 1.66 7.92
C SER A 4 -8.68 2.28 8.29
N ASN A 5 -7.78 1.48 8.89
CA ASN A 5 -6.49 1.97 9.32
C ASN A 5 -5.44 0.86 9.33
N VAL A 6 -4.19 1.24 9.09
CA VAL A 6 -3.01 0.38 9.19
C VAL A 6 -1.95 1.14 9.97
N GLN A 7 -1.52 0.58 11.10
CA GLN A 7 -0.58 1.25 12.00
C GLN A 7 0.68 0.41 12.21
N ASN A 8 1.80 1.10 12.35
CA ASN A 8 3.06 0.49 12.76
C ASN A 8 3.21 0.65 14.28
N GLU A 9 3.09 -0.45 15.02
CA GLU A 9 3.11 -0.49 16.48
C GLU A 9 4.24 -1.40 16.95
N GLY A 10 5.42 -0.79 17.16
CA GLY A 10 6.65 -1.50 17.51
C GLY A 10 7.11 -2.43 16.37
N SER A 11 7.21 -3.73 16.66
CA SER A 11 7.65 -4.74 15.69
C SER A 11 6.53 -5.28 14.80
N TRP A 12 5.34 -4.65 14.81
CA TRP A 12 4.14 -5.14 14.13
C TRP A 12 3.46 -4.06 13.31
N ILE A 13 3.03 -4.41 12.11
CA ILE A 13 2.01 -3.69 11.37
C ILE A 13 0.67 -4.31 11.72
N ARG A 14 -0.30 -3.50 12.14
CA ARG A 14 -1.65 -3.91 12.53
C ARG A 14 -2.68 -3.29 11.60
N VAL A 15 -3.63 -4.10 11.15
CA VAL A 15 -4.72 -3.69 10.25
C VAL A 15 -6.01 -3.67 11.04
N TYR A 16 -6.76 -2.58 10.93
CA TYR A 16 -8.00 -2.34 11.67
C TYR A 16 -9.18 -2.11 10.73
N ASP A 17 -10.35 -2.62 11.13
CA ASP A 17 -11.62 -2.33 10.47
C ASP A 17 -12.19 -0.96 10.88
N GLU A 18 -13.30 -0.56 10.27
CA GLU A 18 -14.04 0.68 10.55
C GLU A 18 -14.52 0.83 12.00
N LYS A 19 -14.64 -0.29 12.75
CA LYS A 19 -15.03 -0.31 14.16
C LYS A 19 -13.82 -0.24 15.09
N GLY A 20 -12.62 -0.08 14.55
CA GLY A 20 -11.36 -0.10 15.30
C GLY A 20 -10.95 -1.50 15.77
N LYS A 21 -11.61 -2.56 15.28
CA LYS A 21 -11.23 -3.93 15.61
C LYS A 21 -10.05 -4.35 14.74
N ARG A 22 -9.04 -4.95 15.37
CA ARG A 22 -7.90 -5.54 14.65
C ARG A 22 -8.37 -6.72 13.79
N ILE A 23 -8.14 -6.64 12.48
CA ILE A 23 -8.41 -7.69 11.49
C ILE A 23 -7.22 -8.65 11.43
N SER A 24 -6.01 -8.10 11.26
CA SER A 24 -4.79 -8.87 11.04
C SER A 24 -3.54 -8.10 11.52
N GLN A 25 -2.41 -8.79 11.49
CA GLN A 25 -1.11 -8.19 11.78
C GLN A 25 0.02 -8.96 11.09
N MET A 26 1.13 -8.27 10.83
CA MET A 26 2.37 -8.84 10.29
C MET A 26 3.59 -8.17 10.92
N SER A 27 4.76 -8.80 10.84
CA SER A 27 5.99 -8.16 11.32
C SER A 27 6.27 -6.86 10.55
N SER A 28 6.71 -5.81 11.23
CA SER A 28 7.08 -4.53 10.62
C SER A 28 8.54 -4.48 10.13
N ASN A 29 9.29 -5.59 10.23
CA ASN A 29 10.73 -5.59 9.99
C ASN A 29 11.09 -5.16 8.56
N ARG A 30 11.65 -3.95 8.42
CA ARG A 30 12.00 -3.31 7.13
C ARG A 30 10.79 -3.07 6.21
N ILE A 31 9.61 -2.89 6.79
CA ILE A 31 8.37 -2.65 6.07
C ILE A 31 7.83 -1.28 6.48
N ASN A 32 7.72 -0.38 5.51
CA ASN A 32 7.14 0.94 5.71
C ASN A 32 5.79 1.03 5.02
N VAL A 33 4.71 1.32 5.75
CA VAL A 33 3.38 1.52 5.15
C VAL A 33 3.34 2.92 4.55
N VAL A 34 3.06 3.02 3.26
CA VAL A 34 3.12 4.29 2.49
C VAL A 34 1.76 4.71 1.92
N GLY A 35 0.76 3.85 1.99
CA GLY A 35 -0.60 4.17 1.59
C GLY A 35 -1.61 3.13 2.05
N ILE A 36 -2.83 3.57 2.35
CA ILE A 36 -3.93 2.72 2.80
C ILE A 36 -5.12 2.98 1.89
N ALA A 37 -5.58 1.94 1.20
CA ALA A 37 -6.79 1.95 0.38
C ALA A 37 -7.90 1.14 1.09
N SER A 38 -9.10 1.10 0.51
CA SER A 38 -10.26 0.49 1.16
C SER A 38 -10.16 -1.03 1.32
N SER A 39 -9.46 -1.71 0.41
CA SER A 39 -9.31 -3.18 0.38
C SER A 39 -7.86 -3.65 0.45
N PHE A 40 -6.89 -2.75 0.39
CA PHE A 40 -5.48 -3.09 0.42
C PHE A 40 -4.65 -1.96 1.05
N PHE A 41 -3.41 -2.26 1.40
CA PHE A 41 -2.44 -1.24 1.76
C PHE A 41 -1.14 -1.46 0.99
N VAL A 42 -0.38 -0.38 0.85
CA VAL A 42 0.85 -0.35 0.07
C VAL A 42 2.03 -0.11 1.00
N THR A 43 3.08 -0.88 0.81
CA THR A 43 4.31 -0.80 1.59
C THR A 43 5.52 -0.57 0.69
N GLU A 44 6.54 0.07 1.25
CA GLU A 44 7.90 0.12 0.70
C GLU A 44 8.82 -0.77 1.54
N GLU A 45 9.49 -1.70 0.86
CA GLU A 45 10.30 -2.77 1.44
C GLU A 45 11.62 -2.89 0.67
N GLY A 46 12.56 -1.99 0.97
CA GLY A 46 13.81 -1.86 0.23
C GLY A 46 13.54 -1.40 -1.21
N SER A 47 13.94 -2.21 -2.19
CA SER A 47 13.76 -1.89 -3.63
C SER A 47 12.39 -2.31 -4.19
N TRP A 48 11.41 -2.57 -3.34
CA TRP A 48 10.09 -3.08 -3.74
C TRP A 48 8.97 -2.26 -3.14
N ILE A 49 7.96 -1.97 -3.97
CA ILE A 49 6.63 -1.56 -3.54
C ILE A 49 5.78 -2.82 -3.52
N ARG A 50 5.15 -3.13 -2.39
CA ARG A 50 4.29 -4.31 -2.22
C ARG A 50 2.87 -3.90 -1.86
N VAL A 51 1.92 -4.69 -2.30
CA VAL A 51 0.49 -4.50 -2.02
C VAL A 51 -0.02 -5.69 -1.24
N TYR A 52 -0.71 -5.42 -0.14
CA TYR A 52 -1.24 -6.42 0.79
C TYR A 52 -2.75 -6.25 0.98
N ASP A 53 -3.47 -7.36 1.12
CA ASP A 53 -4.90 -7.38 1.46
C ASP A 53 -5.13 -7.08 2.96
N GLU A 54 -6.40 -7.06 3.39
CA GLU A 54 -6.76 -6.81 4.79
C GLU A 54 -6.25 -7.88 5.78
N ASN A 55 -5.81 -9.04 5.27
CA ASN A 55 -5.29 -10.16 6.04
C ASN A 55 -3.76 -10.22 6.04
N CYS A 56 -3.08 -9.14 5.60
CA CYS A 56 -1.64 -9.08 5.41
C CYS A 56 -1.10 -10.12 4.41
N LYS A 57 -1.92 -10.61 3.47
CA LYS A 57 -1.45 -11.44 2.37
C LYS A 57 -1.03 -10.55 1.21
N ARG A 58 0.16 -10.81 0.68
CA ARG A 58 0.68 -10.08 -0.47
C ARG A 58 -0.16 -10.40 -1.71
N ILE A 59 -0.75 -9.37 -2.32
CA ILE A 59 -1.50 -9.44 -3.57
C ILE A 59 -0.53 -9.33 -4.75
N SER A 60 0.33 -8.32 -4.72
CA SER A 60 1.23 -7.99 -5.83
C SER A 60 2.46 -7.22 -5.35
N GLN A 61 3.42 -7.01 -6.25
CA GLN A 61 4.60 -6.21 -6.00
C GLN A 61 5.17 -5.62 -7.30
N MET A 62 5.90 -4.52 -7.19
CA MET A 62 6.66 -3.93 -8.29
C MET A 62 7.97 -3.30 -7.78
N SER A 63 8.91 -3.04 -8.67
CA SER A 63 10.16 -2.37 -8.31
C SER A 63 9.89 -0.94 -7.83
N SER A 64 10.60 -0.50 -6.79
CA SER A 64 10.56 0.88 -6.28
C SER A 64 11.52 1.83 -7.03
N SER A 65 12.28 1.33 -8.01
CA SER A 65 13.30 2.10 -8.73
C SER A 65 12.72 3.35 -9.40
N ASN A 66 13.06 4.54 -8.86
CA ASN A 66 12.53 5.84 -9.28
C ASN A 66 10.99 5.97 -9.17
N ILE A 67 10.37 5.14 -8.34
CA ILE A 67 8.93 5.17 -8.09
C ILE A 67 8.70 5.51 -6.63
N ARG A 68 7.96 6.59 -6.37
CA ARG A 68 7.54 6.96 -5.03
C ARG A 68 6.03 6.90 -4.92
N VAL A 69 5.50 6.12 -3.98
CA VAL A 69 4.06 6.14 -3.67
C VAL A 69 3.73 7.47 -3.02
N ILE A 70 2.73 8.17 -3.53
CA ILE A 70 2.30 9.48 -3.00
C ILE A 70 0.93 9.42 -2.31
N ASN A 71 0.08 8.48 -2.71
CA ASN A 71 -1.24 8.30 -2.12
C ASN A 71 -1.78 6.90 -2.46
N ALA A 72 -2.57 6.31 -1.58
CA ALA A 72 -3.46 5.19 -1.89
C ALA A 72 -4.86 5.53 -1.37
N ALA A 73 -5.88 5.31 -2.20
CA ALA A 73 -7.27 5.62 -1.86
C ALA A 73 -8.24 4.83 -2.73
N GLY A 74 -9.41 4.50 -2.17
CA GLY A 74 -10.42 3.71 -2.87
C GLY A 74 -9.88 2.35 -3.28
N ASN A 75 -9.75 2.12 -4.58
CA ASN A 75 -9.28 0.86 -5.18
C ASN A 75 -7.97 1.03 -5.97
N SER A 76 -7.22 2.11 -5.71
CA SER A 76 -6.01 2.42 -6.46
C SER A 76 -4.96 3.13 -5.61
N PHE A 77 -3.72 3.12 -6.09
CA PHE A 77 -2.65 3.94 -5.54
C PHE A 77 -1.96 4.73 -6.64
N THR A 78 -1.49 5.92 -6.28
CA THR A 78 -0.80 6.84 -7.18
C THR A 78 0.68 6.89 -6.82
N THR A 79 1.53 6.82 -7.83
CA THR A 79 2.96 6.99 -7.72
C THR A 79 3.44 8.21 -8.50
N LYS A 80 4.56 8.77 -8.07
CA LYS A 80 5.35 9.74 -8.82
C LYS A 80 6.57 9.03 -9.41
N GLU A 81 6.70 9.12 -10.72
CA GLU A 81 7.75 8.48 -11.52
C GLU A 81 8.36 9.53 -12.47
N GLY A 82 9.39 10.23 -11.98
CA GLY A 82 9.93 11.42 -12.66
C GLY A 82 8.86 12.52 -12.81
N SER A 83 8.59 12.92 -14.05
CA SER A 83 7.59 13.95 -14.41
C SER A 83 6.16 13.40 -14.58
N TRP A 84 5.92 12.14 -14.19
CA TRP A 84 4.63 11.48 -14.37
C TRP A 84 4.02 11.08 -13.03
N LEU A 85 2.71 11.26 -12.93
CA LEU A 85 1.86 10.62 -11.94
C LEU A 85 1.17 9.44 -12.60
N ARG A 86 1.30 8.25 -12.00
CA ARG A 86 0.71 7.01 -12.51
C ARG A 86 -0.21 6.43 -11.45
N VAL A 87 -1.38 5.97 -11.89
CA VAL A 87 -2.37 5.33 -11.03
C VAL A 87 -2.36 3.84 -11.33
N TYR A 88 -2.27 3.04 -10.27
CA TYR A 88 -2.21 1.58 -10.33
C TYR A 88 -3.35 0.97 -9.51
N ASP A 89 -3.82 -0.20 -9.93
CA ASP A 89 -4.70 -1.05 -9.13
C ASP A 89 -3.91 -1.88 -8.09
N GLU A 90 -4.62 -2.65 -7.28
CA GLU A 90 -4.04 -3.56 -6.28
C GLU A 90 -3.10 -4.64 -6.86
N LYS A 91 -3.12 -4.86 -8.19
CA LYS A 91 -2.27 -5.83 -8.91
C LYS A 91 -1.04 -5.17 -9.52
N CYS A 92 -0.76 -3.91 -9.17
CA CYS A 92 0.27 -3.08 -9.80
C CYS A 92 0.06 -2.92 -11.31
N LYS A 93 -1.18 -3.05 -11.81
CA LYS A 93 -1.51 -2.77 -13.21
C LYS A 93 -1.85 -1.29 -13.34
N ARG A 94 -1.16 -0.61 -14.26
CA ARG A 94 -1.39 0.81 -14.54
C ARG A 94 -2.79 1.01 -15.13
N ILE A 95 -3.58 1.85 -14.48
CA ILE A 95 -4.92 2.27 -14.90
C ILE A 95 -4.82 3.53 -15.77
N SER A 96 -4.04 4.51 -15.32
CA SER A 96 -3.92 5.81 -16.00
C SER A 96 -2.59 6.50 -15.68
N GLN A 97 -2.28 7.56 -16.42
CA GLN A 97 -1.13 8.42 -16.15
C GLN A 97 -1.41 9.87 -16.58
N ARG A 98 -0.76 10.82 -15.92
CA ARG A 98 -0.73 12.25 -16.31
C ARG A 98 0.60 12.89 -15.93
N SER A 99 0.90 14.07 -16.44
CA SER A 99 2.04 14.87 -15.97
C SER A 99 1.87 15.25 -14.49
N ALA A 100 2.98 15.29 -13.75
CA ALA A 100 3.02 15.59 -12.32
C ALA A 100 2.85 17.07 -11.98
#